data_AF-A0AAD4M511-F1
#
_entry.id   AF-A0AAD4M511-F1
#
_cell.length_a   1.000
_cell.length_b   1.000
_cell.length_c   1.000
_cell.angle_alpha   90.00
_cell.angle_beta   90.00
_cell.angle_gamma   90.00
#
_symmetry.space_group_name_H-M   'P 1'
#
loop_
_entity.id
_entity.type
_entity.pdbx_description
1 polymer ?
#
loop_
_entity_poly.entity_id
_entity_poly.type
_entity_poly.pdbx_seq_one_letter_code
_entity_poly.pdbx_strand_id
1 'polypeptide(L)'
;MNTDVCLCLSALPLFLETNVVAILAVTIAGKSVVTDILTNLIIGAAPNAHCVYPDHSTPICINGNPCGFQCTDGFTPYPPQYPTTCVCNAPYMVCNGQRWVGSGTCAEKGHEWTACGVFGGGARAWECVNTARDLESCGGCALPLTPYSPIGKDCTALPGVADVSCLSGQCIVHRCLPGHVPTIDGTGCVSKHMTISHPHIADPDLDNEAESMPARLYGLEHVPLQRN
;
A
#
# COMPACT_ATOMS: atom_id res chain seq x y z
N MET A 1 2.46 -13.66 -35.85
CA MET A 1 1.64 -13.72 -34.62
C MET A 1 1.63 -12.31 -34.05
N ASN A 2 0.46 -11.66 -34.01
CA ASN A 2 0.34 -10.30 -33.49
C ASN A 2 -0.01 -10.41 -32.00
N THR A 3 1.00 -10.34 -31.14
CA THR A 3 0.80 -10.23 -29.69
C THR A 3 1.04 -8.76 -29.35
N ASP A 4 -0.04 -7.97 -29.27
CA ASP A 4 -0.01 -6.59 -28.80
C ASP A 4 0.19 -6.58 -27.26
N VAL A 5 1.30 -7.17 -26.79
CA VAL A 5 1.65 -7.29 -25.38
C VAL A 5 2.88 -6.44 -25.10
N CYS A 6 2.77 -5.57 -24.10
CA CYS A 6 3.85 -4.69 -23.67
C CYS A 6 4.71 -5.45 -22.68
N LEU A 7 5.89 -5.88 -23.12
CA LEU A 7 6.72 -6.78 -22.36
C LEU A 7 8.09 -6.16 -22.06
N CYS A 8 8.39 -6.02 -20.77
CA CYS A 8 9.74 -5.71 -20.29
C CYS A 8 10.53 -7.00 -20.06
N LEU A 9 11.87 -6.93 -20.12
CA LEU A 9 12.74 -8.07 -19.80
C LEU A 9 12.47 -8.67 -18.42
N SER A 10 12.15 -7.83 -17.43
CA SER A 10 11.82 -8.25 -16.07
C SER A 10 10.52 -9.07 -15.98
N ALA A 11 9.56 -8.83 -16.89
CA ALA A 11 8.28 -9.53 -16.92
C ALA A 11 8.32 -10.82 -17.77
N LEU A 12 9.41 -11.03 -18.53
CA LEU A 12 9.56 -12.18 -19.43
C LEU A 12 9.41 -13.54 -18.73
N PRO A 13 10.01 -13.81 -17.55
CA PRO A 13 9.87 -15.10 -16.89
C PRO A 13 8.41 -15.44 -16.58
N LEU A 14 7.66 -14.47 -16.05
CA LEU A 14 6.25 -14.64 -15.73
C LEU A 14 5.40 -14.78 -17.01
N PHE A 15 5.71 -14.03 -18.06
CA PHE A 15 5.03 -14.12 -19.35
C PHE A 15 5.13 -15.52 -19.97
N LEU A 16 6.31 -16.15 -19.91
CA LEU A 16 6.52 -17.52 -20.41
C LEU A 16 5.71 -18.57 -19.64
N GLU A 17 5.24 -18.25 -18.43
CA GLU A 17 4.50 -19.16 -17.55
C GLU A 17 2.99 -18.87 -17.53
N THR A 18 2.57 -17.69 -17.96
CA THR A 18 1.17 -17.23 -17.85
C THR A 18 0.50 -16.99 -19.19
N ASN A 19 1.26 -16.64 -20.23
CA ASN A 19 0.68 -16.38 -21.54
C ASN A 19 0.52 -17.67 -22.33
N VAL A 20 -0.72 -18.00 -22.70
CA VAL A 20 -1.05 -19.25 -23.41
C VAL A 20 -0.26 -19.44 -24.71
N VAL A 21 0.02 -18.36 -25.45
CA VAL A 21 0.80 -18.43 -26.70
C VAL A 21 2.28 -18.68 -26.40
N ALA A 22 2.82 -18.01 -25.40
CA ALA A 22 4.20 -18.19 -24.97
C ALA A 22 4.46 -19.60 -24.41
N ILE A 23 3.54 -20.11 -23.59
CA ILE A 23 3.59 -21.48 -23.06
C ILE A 23 3.62 -22.48 -24.22
N LEU A 24 2.73 -22.34 -25.22
CA LEU A 24 2.73 -23.20 -26.40
C LEU A 24 4.05 -23.11 -27.18
N ALA A 25 4.58 -21.90 -27.39
CA ALA A 25 5.88 -21.74 -28.04
C ALA A 25 7.01 -22.44 -27.27
N VAL A 26 7.00 -22.37 -25.93
CA VAL A 26 7.96 -23.06 -25.05
C VAL A 26 7.84 -24.58 -25.20
N THR A 27 6.62 -25.12 -25.29
CA THR A 27 6.43 -26.58 -25.51
C THR A 27 6.94 -27.06 -26.86
N ILE A 28 6.93 -26.20 -27.89
CA ILE A 28 7.33 -26.55 -29.25
C ILE A 28 8.84 -26.39 -29.45
N ALA A 29 9.41 -25.25 -29.03
CA ALA A 29 10.79 -24.86 -29.33
C ALA A 29 11.74 -24.95 -28.12
N GLY A 30 11.22 -25.15 -26.92
CA GLY A 30 11.98 -25.17 -25.67
C GLY A 30 12.14 -23.79 -25.03
N LYS A 31 12.19 -23.75 -23.69
CA LYS A 31 12.22 -22.51 -22.89
C LYS A 31 13.41 -21.62 -23.24
N SER A 32 14.60 -22.19 -23.42
CA SER A 32 15.82 -21.43 -23.75
C SER A 32 15.66 -20.66 -25.07
N VAL A 33 15.25 -21.36 -26.13
CA VAL A 33 15.12 -20.78 -27.47
C VAL A 33 14.10 -19.65 -27.48
N VAL A 34 12.94 -19.86 -26.86
CA VAL A 34 11.88 -18.83 -26.80
C VAL A 34 12.33 -17.63 -25.95
N THR A 35 13.03 -17.87 -24.84
CA THR A 35 13.58 -16.79 -24.01
C THR A 35 14.57 -15.95 -24.81
N ASP A 36 15.53 -16.57 -25.49
CA ASP A 36 16.54 -15.86 -26.27
C ASP A 36 15.92 -15.03 -27.42
N ILE A 37 14.93 -15.59 -28.12
CA ILE A 37 14.21 -14.89 -29.19
C ILE A 37 13.47 -13.67 -28.63
N LEU A 38 12.71 -13.83 -27.55
CA LEU A 38 11.94 -12.73 -26.96
C LEU A 38 12.85 -11.68 -26.33
N THR A 39 13.92 -12.08 -25.64
CA THR A 39 14.93 -11.17 -25.10
C THR A 39 15.55 -10.32 -26.21
N ASN A 40 15.95 -10.93 -27.34
CA ASN A 40 16.51 -10.20 -28.47
C ASN A 40 15.50 -9.27 -29.13
N LEU A 41 14.23 -9.69 -29.25
CA LEU A 41 13.15 -8.83 -29.77
C LEU A 41 12.91 -7.61 -28.87
N ILE A 42 12.88 -7.80 -27.55
CA ILE A 42 12.69 -6.71 -26.58
C ILE A 42 13.87 -5.74 -26.62
N ILE A 43 15.11 -6.24 -26.55
CA ILE A 43 16.33 -5.41 -26.61
C ILE A 43 16.43 -4.68 -27.96
N GLY A 44 16.09 -5.36 -29.06
CA GLY A 44 16.12 -4.78 -30.39
C GLY A 44 15.07 -3.69 -30.60
N ALA A 45 13.90 -3.84 -30.00
CA ALA A 45 12.83 -2.85 -30.09
C ALA A 45 13.12 -1.57 -29.29
N ALA A 46 13.83 -1.69 -28.16
CA ALA A 46 14.10 -0.59 -27.24
C ALA A 46 15.49 -0.72 -26.59
N PRO A 47 16.57 -0.46 -27.34
CA PRO A 47 17.92 -0.62 -26.82
C PRO A 47 18.17 0.36 -25.66
N ASN A 48 18.67 -0.17 -24.54
CA ASN A 48 18.97 0.57 -23.30
C ASN A 48 17.76 1.25 -22.62
N ALA A 49 16.53 0.84 -22.95
CA ALA A 49 15.35 1.37 -22.27
C ALA A 49 15.24 0.83 -20.84
N HIS A 50 15.18 1.74 -19.87
CA HIS A 50 14.90 1.45 -18.47
C HIS A 50 13.56 2.08 -18.09
N CYS A 51 12.48 1.34 -18.28
CA CYS A 51 11.14 1.81 -17.95
C CYS A 51 10.90 1.72 -16.44
N VAL A 52 10.62 2.86 -15.81
CA VAL A 52 10.12 2.94 -14.45
C VAL A 52 8.71 3.51 -14.55
N TYR A 53 7.74 2.71 -14.15
CA TYR A 53 6.34 3.12 -14.20
C TYR A 53 5.95 3.75 -12.86
N PRO A 54 5.26 4.90 -12.86
CA PRO A 54 4.78 5.51 -11.64
C PRO A 54 3.68 4.67 -11.00
N ASP A 55 3.43 4.88 -9.71
CA ASP A 55 2.26 4.32 -9.04
C ASP A 55 0.96 4.74 -9.76
N HIS A 56 -0.07 3.90 -9.66
CA HIS A 56 -1.35 4.09 -10.37
C HIS A 56 -1.17 4.22 -11.89
N SER A 57 -0.31 3.38 -12.46
CA SER A 57 -0.16 3.29 -13.91
C SER A 57 -0.06 1.85 -14.40
N THR A 58 -0.40 1.66 -15.66
CA THR A 58 -0.20 0.41 -16.39
C THR A 58 0.60 0.68 -17.66
N PRO A 59 1.51 -0.23 -18.04
CA PRO A 59 2.31 -0.09 -19.25
C PRO A 59 1.44 -0.17 -20.51
N ILE A 60 1.71 0.69 -21.50
CA ILE A 60 1.06 0.67 -22.80
C ILE A 60 2.08 0.72 -23.94
N CYS A 61 1.74 0.06 -25.04
CA CYS A 61 2.62 -0.11 -26.18
C CYS A 61 2.38 1.04 -27.15
N ILE A 62 3.23 2.07 -27.08
CA ILE A 62 3.17 3.19 -28.02
C ILE A 62 4.35 3.08 -28.97
N ASN A 63 4.08 3.15 -30.27
CA ASN A 63 5.12 3.19 -31.28
C ASN A 63 6.03 4.42 -31.05
N GLY A 64 7.34 4.20 -30.95
CA GLY A 64 8.32 5.25 -30.62
C GLY A 64 8.43 5.61 -29.14
N ASN A 65 7.59 5.05 -28.26
CA ASN A 65 7.71 5.20 -26.81
C ASN A 65 7.53 3.83 -26.11
N PRO A 66 8.62 3.04 -25.97
CA PRO A 66 8.56 1.71 -25.37
C PRO A 66 8.24 1.73 -23.86
N CYS A 67 8.42 2.88 -23.20
CA CYS A 67 8.07 3.08 -21.79
C CYS A 67 6.76 3.84 -21.61
N GLY A 68 5.88 3.82 -22.62
CA GLY A 68 4.55 4.40 -22.52
C GLY A 68 3.77 3.80 -21.35
N PHE A 69 3.00 4.64 -20.67
CA PHE A 69 2.09 4.22 -19.61
C PHE A 69 0.77 5.01 -19.69
N GLN A 70 -0.30 4.40 -19.19
CA GLN A 70 -1.53 5.11 -18.87
C GLN A 70 -1.73 5.13 -17.35
N CYS A 71 -2.24 6.24 -16.83
CA CYS A 71 -2.66 6.29 -15.44
C CYS A 71 -3.95 5.48 -15.23
N THR A 72 -4.07 4.86 -14.07
CA THR A 72 -5.22 4.10 -13.59
C THR A 72 -5.89 4.82 -12.44
N ASP A 73 -7.02 4.29 -11.98
CA ASP A 73 -7.66 4.70 -10.74
C ASP A 73 -7.87 6.21 -10.64
N GLY A 74 -8.35 6.85 -11.71
CA GLY A 74 -8.68 8.29 -11.75
C GLY A 74 -7.48 9.26 -11.73
N PHE A 75 -6.24 8.76 -11.69
CA PHE A 75 -5.05 9.61 -11.80
C PHE A 75 -4.88 10.13 -13.22
N THR A 76 -4.23 11.29 -13.34
CA THR A 76 -3.96 11.93 -14.63
C THR A 76 -2.47 12.04 -14.91
N PRO A 77 -2.04 11.86 -16.17
CA PRO A 77 -0.63 11.95 -16.54
C PRO A 77 -0.11 13.38 -16.38
N TYR A 78 1.08 13.51 -15.77
CA TYR A 78 1.75 14.79 -15.58
C TYR A 78 3.27 14.66 -15.76
N PRO A 79 3.96 15.67 -16.34
CA PRO A 79 3.40 16.86 -16.98
C PRO A 79 2.56 16.56 -18.23
N PRO A 80 1.71 17.50 -18.72
CA PRO A 80 0.82 17.25 -19.87
C PRO A 80 1.56 16.87 -21.17
N GLN A 81 2.83 17.27 -21.29
CA GLN A 81 3.72 16.88 -22.37
C GLN A 81 4.80 15.99 -21.80
N TYR A 82 4.99 14.80 -22.37
CA TYR A 82 5.94 13.79 -21.90
C TYR A 82 5.72 13.43 -20.42
N PRO A 83 4.56 12.84 -20.08
CA PRO A 83 4.25 12.52 -18.70
C PRO A 83 5.26 11.53 -18.12
N THR A 84 5.65 11.78 -16.88
CA THR A 84 6.59 10.93 -16.12
C THR A 84 5.98 10.40 -14.84
N THR A 85 4.82 10.92 -14.44
CA THR A 85 4.11 10.51 -13.23
C THR A 85 2.60 10.57 -13.41
N CYS A 86 1.88 9.91 -12.52
CA CYS A 86 0.44 9.96 -12.39
C CYS A 86 0.09 10.77 -11.15
N VAL A 87 -0.63 11.88 -11.32
CA VAL A 87 -0.98 12.79 -10.22
C VAL A 87 -2.48 12.83 -10.01
N CYS A 88 -2.84 13.02 -8.74
CA CYS A 88 -4.19 13.33 -8.35
C CYS A 88 -4.34 14.86 -8.30
N ASN A 89 -5.01 15.43 -9.29
CA ASN A 89 -5.16 16.88 -9.38
C ASN A 89 -6.12 17.39 -8.30
N ALA A 90 -5.81 18.56 -7.74
CA ALA A 90 -6.76 19.27 -6.88
C ALA A 90 -8.11 19.48 -7.62
N PRO A 91 -9.26 19.38 -6.93
CA PRO A 91 -9.44 19.27 -5.48
C PRO A 91 -9.46 17.83 -4.93
N TYR A 92 -9.12 16.83 -5.74
CA TYR A 92 -9.16 15.43 -5.33
C TYR A 92 -7.97 15.14 -4.41
N MET A 93 -8.21 14.52 -3.24
CA MET A 93 -7.11 14.03 -2.38
C MET A 93 -6.92 12.51 -2.44
N VAL A 94 -7.86 11.80 -3.04
CA VAL A 94 -7.75 10.37 -3.36
C VAL A 94 -8.34 10.19 -4.74
N CYS A 95 -7.49 9.82 -5.71
CA CYS A 95 -7.97 9.66 -7.08
C CYS A 95 -8.50 8.26 -7.37
N ASN A 96 -8.21 7.25 -6.50
CA ASN A 96 -8.48 5.79 -6.58
C ASN A 96 -9.91 5.35 -6.98
N GLY A 97 -10.51 5.98 -7.97
CA GLY A 97 -11.88 5.79 -8.44
C GLY A 97 -12.99 6.24 -7.48
N GLN A 98 -12.70 6.61 -6.21
CA GLN A 98 -13.76 6.82 -5.21
C GLN A 98 -13.42 7.93 -4.19
N ARG A 99 -13.64 9.20 -4.56
CA ARG A 99 -13.93 10.26 -3.57
C ARG A 99 -15.10 11.11 -4.03
N TRP A 100 -16.17 11.08 -3.24
CA TRP A 100 -17.37 11.89 -3.44
C TRP A 100 -17.37 13.02 -2.43
N VAL A 101 -17.29 14.26 -2.93
CA VAL A 101 -17.61 15.46 -2.16
C VAL A 101 -18.89 16.01 -2.78
N GLY A 102 -20.05 15.60 -2.27
CA GLY A 102 -21.33 16.07 -2.81
C GLY A 102 -22.54 15.29 -2.34
N SER A 103 -23.51 16.04 -1.80
CA SER A 103 -24.92 15.71 -1.51
C SER A 103 -25.39 14.29 -1.89
N GLY A 104 -25.51 13.41 -0.89
CA GLY A 104 -26.05 12.05 -1.02
C GLY A 104 -25.86 11.26 0.27
N THR A 105 -26.35 10.02 0.31
CA THR A 105 -26.05 9.08 1.41
C THR A 105 -25.00 8.06 0.94
N CYS A 106 -24.04 7.70 1.79
CA CYS A 106 -23.05 6.66 1.42
C CYS A 106 -23.68 5.27 1.22
N ALA A 107 -24.93 5.09 1.64
CA ALA A 107 -25.68 3.84 1.50
C ALA A 107 -25.85 3.39 0.04
N GLU A 108 -25.88 4.32 -0.92
CA GLU A 108 -25.99 3.99 -2.35
C GLU A 108 -24.81 3.15 -2.87
N LYS A 109 -23.69 3.15 -2.16
CA LYS A 109 -22.50 2.36 -2.50
C LYS A 109 -22.47 0.97 -1.84
N GLY A 110 -23.38 0.70 -0.92
CA GLY A 110 -23.44 -0.53 -0.13
C GLY A 110 -23.16 -0.30 1.36
N HIS A 111 -23.39 -1.35 2.15
CA HIS A 111 -23.40 -1.28 3.62
C HIS A 111 -22.02 -1.00 4.26
N GLU A 112 -20.92 -1.25 3.54
CA GLU A 112 -19.55 -1.04 4.04
C GLU A 112 -19.09 0.42 3.92
N TRP A 113 -19.90 1.29 3.30
CA TRP A 113 -19.55 2.68 3.02
C TRP A 113 -20.08 3.63 4.09
N THR A 114 -19.18 4.39 4.70
CA THR A 114 -19.48 5.34 5.78
C THR A 114 -19.09 6.76 5.40
N ALA A 115 -19.90 7.74 5.79
CA ALA A 115 -19.54 9.15 5.67
C ALA A 115 -18.50 9.51 6.74
N CYS A 116 -17.29 9.83 6.30
CA CYS A 116 -16.15 10.18 7.15
C CYS A 116 -15.74 11.64 6.92
N GLY A 117 -15.25 12.28 7.96
CA GLY A 117 -14.67 13.61 7.90
C GLY A 117 -13.39 13.63 7.06
N VAL A 118 -13.13 14.77 6.46
CA VAL A 118 -11.98 14.97 5.58
C VAL A 118 -10.88 15.74 6.33
N PHE A 119 -9.68 15.18 6.46
CA PHE A 119 -8.54 15.87 7.07
C PHE A 119 -8.23 17.17 6.32
N GLY A 120 -8.05 18.27 7.06
CA GLY A 120 -7.84 19.60 6.48
C GLY A 120 -9.06 20.19 5.75
N GLY A 121 -10.20 19.49 5.76
CA GLY A 121 -11.46 19.98 5.21
C GLY A 121 -12.16 20.99 6.12
N GLY A 122 -13.14 21.71 5.57
CA GLY A 122 -14.00 22.59 6.35
C GLY A 122 -14.89 21.81 7.35
N ALA A 123 -15.56 22.52 8.26
CA ALA A 123 -16.35 21.94 9.36
C ALA A 123 -17.49 20.97 8.95
N ARG A 124 -17.81 20.89 7.65
CA ARG A 124 -18.81 19.96 7.07
C ARG A 124 -18.26 19.20 5.87
N ALA A 125 -16.95 19.16 5.70
CA ALA A 125 -16.32 18.39 4.65
C ALA A 125 -16.34 16.92 5.04
N TRP A 126 -16.96 16.11 4.18
CA TRP A 126 -17.04 14.67 4.36
C TRP A 126 -16.85 13.96 3.02
N GLU A 127 -16.48 12.69 3.10
CA GLU A 127 -16.35 11.77 1.98
C GLU A 127 -16.92 10.40 2.36
N CYS A 128 -17.30 9.59 1.36
CA CYS A 128 -17.64 8.19 1.61
C CYS A 128 -16.38 7.33 1.59
N VAL A 129 -16.12 6.58 2.67
CA VAL A 129 -15.01 5.65 2.81
C VAL A 129 -15.54 4.24 3.01
N ASN A 130 -14.96 3.24 2.32
CA ASN A 130 -15.25 1.84 2.60
C ASN A 130 -14.44 1.39 3.81
N THR A 131 -15.03 1.46 5.00
CA THR A 131 -14.34 1.15 6.26
C THR A 131 -14.06 -0.33 6.44
N ALA A 132 -14.58 -1.20 5.56
CA ALA A 132 -14.25 -2.62 5.56
C ALA A 132 -12.91 -2.93 4.87
N ARG A 133 -12.36 -1.99 4.09
CA ARG A 133 -11.19 -2.20 3.21
C ARG A 133 -10.16 -1.09 3.22
N ASP A 134 -10.55 0.11 3.68
CA ASP A 134 -9.64 1.25 3.77
C ASP A 134 -8.60 1.03 4.89
N LEU A 135 -7.34 1.26 4.58
CA LEU A 135 -6.23 1.02 5.52
C LEU A 135 -6.19 2.03 6.67
N GLU A 136 -6.57 3.28 6.38
CA GLU A 136 -6.47 4.41 7.31
C GLU A 136 -7.74 4.55 8.16
N SER A 137 -8.86 4.04 7.62
CA SER A 137 -10.19 4.04 8.22
C SER A 137 -10.72 2.60 8.37
N CYS A 138 -9.88 1.69 8.85
CA CYS A 138 -10.27 0.30 9.00
C CYS A 138 -11.21 0.13 10.21
N GLY A 139 -12.39 -0.43 9.99
CA GLY A 139 -13.41 -0.67 11.00
C GLY A 139 -14.24 0.56 11.40
N GLY A 140 -13.93 1.74 10.86
CA GLY A 140 -14.61 3.00 11.19
C GLY A 140 -13.96 4.19 10.52
N CYS A 141 -14.46 5.40 10.72
CA CYS A 141 -13.83 6.59 10.13
C CYS A 141 -12.61 7.01 10.93
N ALA A 142 -11.48 7.32 10.26
CA ALA A 142 -10.35 8.00 10.92
C ALA A 142 -10.78 9.35 11.53
N LEU A 143 -11.68 10.05 10.85
CA LEU A 143 -12.37 11.24 11.35
C LEU A 143 -13.88 10.98 11.40
N PRO A 144 -14.44 10.57 12.54
CA PRO A 144 -15.88 10.37 12.65
C PRO A 144 -16.63 11.71 12.58
N LEU A 145 -17.75 11.75 11.84
CA LEU A 145 -18.61 12.94 11.75
C LEU A 145 -19.48 13.14 13.00
N THR A 146 -19.67 12.09 13.78
CA THR A 146 -20.47 12.09 15.01
C THR A 146 -19.73 11.32 16.12
N PRO A 147 -19.94 11.66 17.40
CA PRO A 147 -19.33 10.92 18.50
C PRO A 147 -19.84 9.47 18.64
N TYR A 148 -20.90 9.09 17.91
CA TYR A 148 -21.48 7.75 17.93
C TYR A 148 -20.94 6.85 16.81
N SER A 149 -20.20 7.42 15.84
CA SER A 149 -19.64 6.67 14.73
C SER A 149 -18.43 5.86 15.18
N PRO A 150 -18.23 4.62 14.70
CA PRO A 150 -17.03 3.85 14.98
C PRO A 150 -15.78 4.62 14.56
N ILE A 151 -14.76 4.62 15.42
CA ILE A 151 -13.46 5.20 15.14
C ILE A 151 -12.63 4.15 14.39
N GLY A 152 -12.16 4.52 13.21
CA GLY A 152 -11.30 3.69 12.39
C GLY A 152 -9.89 3.62 12.95
N LYS A 153 -9.21 2.52 12.64
CA LYS A 153 -7.79 2.36 12.93
C LYS A 153 -7.00 2.43 11.63
N ASP A 154 -5.90 3.18 11.69
CA ASP A 154 -4.87 3.15 10.66
C ASP A 154 -4.01 1.89 10.87
N CYS A 155 -4.14 0.95 9.93
CA CYS A 155 -3.39 -0.30 9.94
C CYS A 155 -1.92 -0.10 9.55
N THR A 156 -1.58 0.96 8.82
CA THR A 156 -0.20 1.25 8.37
C THR A 156 0.64 1.86 9.48
N ALA A 157 0.02 2.57 10.44
CA ALA A 157 0.67 3.08 11.64
C ALA A 157 0.90 2.04 12.75
N LEU A 158 0.57 0.77 12.52
CA LEU A 158 0.82 -0.29 13.49
C LEU A 158 2.32 -0.47 13.77
N PRO A 159 2.76 -0.66 15.03
CA PRO A 159 4.17 -0.84 15.33
C PRO A 159 4.74 -2.10 14.65
N GLY A 160 5.85 -1.92 13.92
CA GLY A 160 6.60 -3.04 13.36
C GLY A 160 5.97 -3.72 12.14
N VAL A 161 4.88 -3.19 11.57
CA VAL A 161 4.28 -3.76 10.36
C VAL A 161 5.06 -3.38 9.11
N ALA A 162 5.15 -4.30 8.15
CA ALA A 162 5.75 -4.08 6.85
C ALA A 162 4.76 -4.30 5.70
N ASP A 163 3.73 -5.11 5.92
CA ASP A 163 2.66 -5.39 4.95
C ASP A 163 1.37 -5.72 5.71
N VAL A 164 0.30 -4.99 5.40
CA VAL A 164 -0.99 -5.05 6.09
C VAL A 164 -2.14 -4.87 5.12
N SER A 165 -3.31 -5.37 5.50
CA SER A 165 -4.57 -5.12 4.81
C SER A 165 -5.69 -4.83 5.80
N CYS A 166 -6.71 -4.09 5.37
CA CYS A 166 -7.99 -4.04 6.07
C CYS A 166 -8.93 -5.05 5.43
N LEU A 167 -9.38 -6.05 6.19
CA LEU A 167 -10.35 -7.05 5.74
C LEU A 167 -11.53 -7.08 6.70
N SER A 168 -12.72 -6.79 6.17
CA SER A 168 -13.97 -6.76 6.95
C SER A 168 -13.87 -5.86 8.19
N GLY A 169 -13.14 -4.76 8.08
CA GLY A 169 -12.95 -3.79 9.17
C GLY A 169 -11.93 -4.20 10.22
N GLN A 170 -11.07 -5.19 9.92
CA GLN A 170 -10.00 -5.64 10.79
C GLN A 170 -8.64 -5.50 10.10
N CYS A 171 -7.64 -4.99 10.83
CA CYS A 171 -6.27 -4.99 10.37
C CYS A 171 -5.71 -6.41 10.40
N ILE A 172 -5.27 -6.88 9.24
CA ILE A 172 -4.61 -8.18 9.06
C ILE A 172 -3.18 -7.91 8.63
N VAL A 173 -2.23 -8.43 9.40
CA VAL A 173 -0.79 -8.29 9.15
C VAL A 173 -0.30 -9.48 8.35
N HIS A 174 0.23 -9.22 7.16
CA HIS A 174 0.85 -10.25 6.30
C HIS A 174 2.34 -10.40 6.58
N ARG A 175 3.01 -9.30 6.93
CA ARG A 175 4.46 -9.29 7.18
C ARG A 175 4.87 -8.21 8.17
N CYS A 176 5.83 -8.55 9.02
CA CYS A 176 6.47 -7.62 9.95
C CYS A 176 7.83 -7.15 9.45
N LEU A 177 8.27 -5.99 9.92
CA LEU A 177 9.63 -5.47 9.71
C LEU A 177 10.68 -6.40 10.36
N PRO A 178 11.94 -6.36 9.91
CA PRO A 178 13.03 -7.07 10.56
C PRO A 178 13.06 -6.82 12.08
N GLY A 179 13.32 -7.87 12.85
CA GLY A 179 13.28 -7.81 14.32
C GLY A 179 11.90 -7.98 14.94
N HIS A 180 10.82 -8.07 14.15
CA HIS A 180 9.47 -8.32 14.62
C HIS A 180 8.90 -9.65 14.08
N VAL A 181 7.87 -10.17 14.74
CA VAL A 181 7.08 -11.34 14.33
C VAL A 181 5.58 -11.05 14.48
N PRO A 182 4.71 -11.62 13.62
CA PRO A 182 3.27 -11.44 13.75
C PRO A 182 2.75 -11.97 15.09
N THR A 183 1.72 -11.32 15.62
CA THR A 183 0.97 -11.84 16.77
C THR A 183 0.15 -13.09 16.37
N ILE A 184 -0.26 -13.89 17.35
CA ILE A 184 -1.02 -15.14 17.11
C ILE A 184 -2.35 -14.87 16.41
N ASP A 185 -3.00 -13.76 16.74
CA ASP A 185 -4.24 -13.31 16.12
C ASP A 185 -4.03 -12.61 14.76
N GLY A 186 -2.78 -12.42 14.34
CA GLY A 186 -2.42 -11.79 13.06
C GLY A 186 -2.76 -10.31 12.95
N THR A 187 -3.06 -9.63 14.07
CA THR A 187 -3.49 -8.23 14.09
C THR A 187 -2.36 -7.23 14.32
N GLY A 188 -1.15 -7.71 14.65
CA GLY A 188 -0.01 -6.87 14.96
C GLY A 188 1.35 -7.55 14.80
N CYS A 189 2.39 -6.80 15.13
CA CYS A 189 3.77 -7.28 15.15
C CYS A 189 4.38 -7.01 16.53
N VAL A 190 5.15 -7.96 17.05
CA VAL A 190 5.88 -7.84 18.32
C VAL A 190 7.37 -8.09 18.12
N SER A 191 8.21 -7.45 18.92
CA SER A 191 9.67 -7.62 18.81
C SER A 191 10.09 -9.05 19.17
N LYS A 192 10.99 -9.64 18.38
CA LYS A 192 11.60 -10.95 18.64
C LYS A 192 12.30 -11.02 20.00
N HIS A 193 12.76 -9.87 20.51
CA HIS A 193 13.42 -9.79 21.81
C HIS A 193 12.43 -9.84 22.99
N MET A 194 11.13 -9.70 22.74
CA MET A 194 10.06 -9.95 23.72
C MET A 194 9.57 -11.42 23.70
N THR A 195 10.00 -12.23 22.73
CA THR A 195 9.60 -13.65 22.60
C THR A 195 10.57 -14.66 23.24
N ILE A 196 11.57 -14.19 24.01
CA ILE A 196 12.39 -15.06 24.88
C ILE A 196 12.15 -14.67 26.34
N SER A 197 10.90 -14.72 26.80
CA SER A 197 10.66 -15.05 28.21
C SER A 197 10.82 -16.57 28.34
N HIS A 198 11.94 -16.96 28.96
CA HIS A 198 12.21 -18.33 29.38
C HIS A 198 10.99 -18.94 30.10
N PRO A 199 10.71 -20.25 29.95
CA PRO A 199 9.74 -20.93 30.79
C PRO A 199 10.16 -20.75 32.26
N HIS A 200 9.22 -20.31 33.08
CA HIS A 200 9.38 -20.17 34.53
C HIS A 200 9.84 -21.49 35.16
N ILE A 201 11.16 -21.67 35.30
CA ILE A 201 11.73 -22.32 36.47
C ILE A 201 11.95 -21.20 37.47
N ALA A 202 11.24 -21.26 38.59
CA ALA A 202 11.40 -20.33 39.69
C ALA A 202 12.80 -20.55 40.29
N ASP A 203 13.72 -19.65 39.96
CA ASP A 203 14.94 -19.45 40.74
C ASP A 203 14.69 -18.23 41.64
N PRO A 204 14.54 -18.41 42.96
CA PRO A 204 14.43 -17.32 43.89
C PRO A 204 15.84 -16.88 44.21
N ASP A 205 16.33 -15.82 43.56
CA ASP A 205 17.38 -14.91 44.05
C ASP A 205 17.96 -14.11 42.87
N LEU A 206 17.30 -13.02 42.47
CA LEU A 206 17.98 -11.83 41.96
C LEU A 206 17.05 -10.60 42.08
N ASP A 207 17.11 -9.97 43.23
CA ASP A 207 16.40 -8.75 43.55
C ASP A 207 16.97 -7.54 42.78
N ASN A 208 16.06 -6.65 42.33
CA ASN A 208 16.29 -5.27 41.86
C ASN A 208 17.10 -5.13 40.55
N GLU A 209 16.61 -4.56 39.44
CA GLU A 209 15.98 -3.25 39.33
C GLU A 209 14.99 -3.23 38.15
N ALA A 210 13.72 -3.01 38.45
CA ALA A 210 12.75 -2.51 37.49
C ALA A 210 12.33 -1.13 37.97
N GLU A 211 13.02 -0.07 37.53
CA GLU A 211 12.47 1.28 37.70
C GLU A 211 13.04 2.30 36.71
N SER A 212 12.12 2.85 35.91
CA SER A 212 12.15 4.19 35.32
C SER A 212 13.37 4.57 34.44
N MET A 213 13.29 4.31 33.13
CA MET A 213 14.06 5.12 32.17
C MET A 213 13.54 6.57 32.20
N PRO A 214 14.38 7.57 32.52
CA PRO A 214 13.94 8.95 32.65
C PRO A 214 13.67 9.59 31.27
N ALA A 215 12.57 10.35 31.18
CA ALA A 215 12.13 11.10 29.98
C ALA A 215 13.18 12.05 29.37
N ARG A 216 14.30 12.29 30.07
CA ARG A 216 15.47 13.04 29.57
C ARG A 216 16.12 12.43 28.34
N LEU A 217 16.03 11.11 28.12
CA LEU A 217 16.70 10.46 26.99
C LEU A 217 16.08 10.82 25.63
N TYR A 218 14.83 11.29 25.62
CA TYR A 218 14.09 11.64 24.40
C TYR A 218 13.94 13.16 24.17
N GLY A 219 14.59 14.00 24.99
CA GLY A 219 14.53 15.46 24.83
C GLY A 219 13.13 16.07 25.03
N LEU A 220 12.22 15.37 25.72
CA LEU A 220 10.85 15.80 26.00
C LEU A 220 10.77 16.45 27.39
N GLU A 221 11.57 17.48 27.62
CA GLU A 221 11.44 18.28 28.85
C GLU A 221 10.20 19.17 28.78
N HIS A 222 9.29 19.00 29.74
CA HIS A 222 8.18 19.91 29.92
C HIS A 222 8.71 21.26 30.43
N VAL A 223 8.71 22.27 29.57
CA VAL A 223 8.87 23.67 29.97
C VAL A 223 7.55 24.14 30.58
N PRO A 224 7.47 24.44 31.89
CA PRO A 224 6.24 24.96 32.47
C PRO A 224 5.95 26.35 31.91
N LEU A 225 4.73 26.56 31.41
CA LEU A 225 4.25 27.89 31.01
C LEU A 225 4.23 28.79 32.25
N GLN A 226 5.06 29.84 32.27
CA GLN A 226 4.95 30.89 33.27
C GLN A 226 3.68 31.70 32.98
N ARG A 227 2.76 31.72 33.96
CA ARG A 227 1.62 32.65 33.96
C ARG A 227 2.13 34.07 34.23
N ASN A 228 1.86 34.97 33.30
CA ASN A 228 1.71 36.41 33.57
C ASN A 228 0.23 36.74 33.70
#